data_AF-A0AAU4E6Q4-F1
#
_entry.id   AF-A0AAU4E6Q4-F1
#
_cell.length_a   1.000
_cell.length_b   1.000
_cell.length_c   1.000
_cell.angle_alpha   90.00
_cell.angle_beta   90.00
_cell.angle_gamma   90.00
#
_symmetry.space_group_name_H-M   'P 1'
#
loop_
_entity.id
_entity.type
_entity.pdbx_description
1 polymer ?
#
loop_
_entity_poly.entity_id
_entity_poly.type
_entity_poly.pdbx_seq_one_letter_code
_entity_poly.pdbx_strand_id
1 'polypeptide(L)'
;MSTRFAPAAVLALATTAVLTGSAHASTVYHAGPLAYDCKFPDTSLQRVTLVQQFTGPDTVAPGATFRISDVSGRVTLSPAAHANLAAGGSDGLDSGFTAAFVEAANAPRSSTVSATDVPAMWGPDPVVIDFGGGRQVHKAAASGTVTFHADRLALILSLHRPDGAPSGPTVVCTPASGQNTGFAPTMPIG
;
A
#
# COMPACT_ATOMS: atom_id res chain seq x y z
N MET A 1 19.73 16.45 -77.54
CA MET A 1 19.20 17.18 -76.35
C MET A 1 18.29 16.21 -75.62
N SER A 2 18.80 15.52 -74.59
CA SER A 2 18.06 14.46 -73.87
C SER A 2 17.52 15.01 -72.56
N THR A 3 16.19 15.02 -72.43
CA THR A 3 15.43 15.45 -71.25
C THR A 3 15.49 14.38 -70.17
N ARG A 4 15.98 14.74 -68.98
CA ARG A 4 16.00 13.88 -67.78
C ARG A 4 14.69 14.07 -66.99
N PHE A 5 14.02 12.98 -66.65
CA PHE A 5 12.91 12.93 -65.69
C PHE A 5 13.47 12.88 -64.26
N ALA A 6 12.89 13.67 -63.35
CA ALA A 6 13.14 13.59 -61.91
C ALA A 6 11.91 12.98 -61.20
N PRO A 7 12.09 12.04 -60.25
CA PRO A 7 10.98 11.48 -59.50
C PRO A 7 10.59 12.39 -58.32
N ALA A 8 9.28 12.61 -58.14
CA ALA A 8 8.71 13.30 -57.00
C ALA A 8 8.79 12.41 -55.74
N ALA A 9 9.49 12.88 -54.71
CA ALA A 9 9.52 12.24 -53.40
C ALA A 9 8.22 12.56 -52.64
N VAL A 10 7.42 11.54 -52.35
CA VAL A 10 6.24 11.64 -51.48
C VAL A 10 6.71 11.66 -50.03
N LEU A 11 6.63 12.82 -49.36
CA LEU A 11 6.81 12.91 -47.91
C LEU A 11 5.60 12.27 -47.22
N ALA A 12 5.80 11.09 -46.66
CA ALA A 12 4.86 10.52 -45.70
C ALA A 12 4.99 11.27 -44.37
N LEU A 13 4.01 12.11 -44.05
CA LEU A 13 3.88 12.69 -42.71
C LEU A 13 3.52 11.57 -41.73
N ALA A 14 4.48 11.14 -40.93
CA ALA A 14 4.23 10.30 -39.77
C ALA A 14 3.48 11.12 -38.73
N THR A 15 2.17 10.93 -38.64
CA THR A 15 1.35 11.42 -37.53
C THR A 15 1.71 10.63 -36.28
N THR A 16 2.58 11.20 -35.45
CA THR A 16 2.75 10.76 -34.07
C THR A 16 1.45 11.02 -33.32
N ALA A 17 0.65 9.97 -33.16
CA ALA A 17 -0.48 9.97 -32.24
C ALA A 17 0.09 10.13 -30.82
N VAL A 18 0.16 11.36 -30.35
CA VAL A 18 0.41 11.67 -28.94
C VAL A 18 -0.80 11.16 -28.18
N LEU A 19 -0.66 10.01 -27.49
CA LEU A 19 -1.61 9.59 -26.46
C LEU A 19 -1.56 10.66 -25.35
N THR A 20 -2.43 11.64 -25.47
CA THR A 20 -2.79 12.56 -24.39
C THR A 20 -3.63 11.75 -23.40
N GLY A 21 -2.95 11.00 -22.52
CA GLY A 21 -3.61 10.42 -21.36
C GLY A 21 -4.18 11.57 -20.55
N SER A 22 -5.50 11.64 -20.43
CA SER A 22 -6.17 12.57 -19.54
C SER A 22 -5.55 12.44 -18.16
N ALA A 23 -4.96 13.52 -17.64
CA ALA A 23 -4.51 13.55 -16.26
C ALA A 23 -5.76 13.51 -15.39
N HIS A 24 -6.17 12.31 -14.97
CA HIS A 24 -7.21 12.15 -13.98
C HIS A 24 -6.69 12.73 -12.66
N ALA A 25 -7.53 13.53 -11.99
CA ALA A 25 -7.25 13.97 -10.64
C ALA A 25 -7.10 12.74 -9.72
N SER A 26 -6.22 12.88 -8.73
CA SER A 26 -5.93 11.85 -7.74
C SER A 26 -6.56 12.23 -6.41
N THR A 27 -7.22 11.27 -5.79
CA THR A 27 -7.85 11.36 -4.47
C THR A 27 -7.02 10.60 -3.45
N VAL A 28 -6.94 11.14 -2.24
CA VAL A 28 -6.41 10.41 -1.09
C VAL A 28 -7.56 9.69 -0.41
N TYR A 29 -7.37 8.38 -0.23
CA TYR A 29 -8.30 7.47 0.42
C TYR A 29 -7.76 7.11 1.78
N HIS A 30 -8.60 7.15 2.81
CA HIS A 30 -8.20 6.88 4.19
C HIS A 30 -9.13 5.86 4.84
N ALA A 31 -8.54 4.97 5.63
CA ALA A 31 -9.26 4.15 6.59
C ALA A 31 -9.06 4.74 7.99
N GLY A 32 -10.11 4.69 8.81
CA GLY A 32 -10.00 5.07 10.22
C GLY A 32 -9.08 4.14 11.02
N PRO A 33 -8.94 4.33 12.34
CA PRO A 33 -8.20 3.41 13.17
C PRO A 33 -8.84 2.01 13.15
N LEU A 34 -8.07 1.01 12.73
CA LEU A 34 -8.50 -0.38 12.63
C LEU A 34 -7.72 -1.25 13.62
N ALA A 35 -8.44 -2.06 14.37
CA ALA A 35 -7.88 -3.02 15.30
C ALA A 35 -7.45 -4.30 14.57
N TYR A 36 -6.23 -4.77 14.80
CA TYR A 36 -5.74 -6.05 14.30
C TYR A 36 -5.24 -6.92 15.45
N ASP A 37 -5.56 -8.21 15.39
CA ASP A 37 -4.99 -9.22 16.27
C ASP A 37 -3.80 -9.87 15.54
N CYS A 38 -2.61 -9.69 16.09
CA CYS A 38 -1.34 -10.08 15.50
C CYS A 38 -0.70 -11.24 16.26
N LYS A 39 -0.23 -12.25 15.52
CA LYS A 39 0.50 -13.38 16.10
C LYS A 39 2.00 -13.09 16.08
N PHE A 40 2.56 -12.83 17.26
CA PHE A 40 4.01 -12.73 17.48
C PHE A 40 4.59 -14.14 17.77
N PRO A 41 5.89 -14.41 17.47
CA PRO A 41 6.46 -15.75 17.52
C PRO A 41 6.28 -16.50 18.86
N ASP A 42 6.31 -15.77 19.99
CA ASP A 42 6.38 -16.39 21.32
C ASP A 42 5.23 -16.04 22.26
N THR A 43 4.14 -15.41 21.78
CA THR A 43 3.02 -15.01 22.65
C THR A 43 1.64 -15.29 22.08
N SER A 44 0.63 -15.13 22.94
CA SER A 44 -0.76 -14.93 22.54
C SER A 44 -0.90 -13.81 21.52
N LEU A 45 -2.03 -13.81 20.81
CA LEU A 45 -2.43 -12.72 19.93
C LEU A 45 -2.33 -11.39 20.67
N GLN A 46 -1.65 -10.43 20.05
CA GLN A 46 -1.51 -9.07 20.55
C GLN A 46 -2.28 -8.12 19.66
N ARG A 47 -3.02 -7.20 20.27
CA ARG A 47 -3.73 -6.16 19.54
C ARG A 47 -2.74 -5.10 19.05
N VAL A 48 -2.90 -4.65 17.81
CA VAL A 48 -2.31 -3.42 17.28
C VAL A 48 -3.40 -2.56 16.66
N THR A 49 -3.10 -1.28 16.44
CA THR A 49 -4.00 -0.35 15.74
C THR A 49 -3.34 0.13 14.46
N LEU A 50 -4.02 0.01 13.33
CA LEU A 50 -3.60 0.49 12.02
C LEU A 50 -4.38 1.76 11.65
N VAL A 51 -3.68 2.80 11.22
CA VAL A 51 -4.26 3.88 10.40
C VAL A 51 -3.59 3.81 9.04
N GLN A 52 -4.37 3.77 7.95
CA GLN A 52 -3.86 3.56 6.61
C GLN A 52 -4.46 4.55 5.62
N GLN A 53 -3.66 4.94 4.63
CA GLN A 53 -4.10 5.73 3.50
C GLN A 53 -3.40 5.30 2.21
N PHE A 54 -3.93 5.74 1.07
CA PHE A 54 -3.29 5.64 -0.24
C PHE A 54 -3.79 6.74 -1.17
N THR A 55 -3.07 6.96 -2.26
CA THR A 55 -3.48 7.86 -3.35
C THR A 55 -3.96 7.01 -4.53
N GLY A 56 -5.14 7.31 -5.06
CA GLY A 56 -5.72 6.62 -6.21
C GLY A 56 -6.42 7.61 -7.16
N PRO A 57 -6.89 7.15 -8.32
CA PRO A 57 -7.68 7.99 -9.21
C PRO A 57 -9.06 8.31 -8.61
N ASP A 58 -9.69 9.39 -9.07
CA ASP A 58 -11.04 9.77 -8.65
C ASP A 58 -12.12 8.89 -9.29
N THR A 59 -11.86 8.39 -10.50
CA THR A 59 -12.73 7.49 -11.27
C THR A 59 -11.87 6.60 -12.14
N VAL A 60 -12.40 5.44 -12.53
CA VAL A 60 -11.74 4.51 -13.46
C VAL A 60 -12.70 4.06 -14.55
N ALA A 61 -12.19 3.95 -15.77
CA ALA A 61 -12.99 3.43 -16.87
C ALA A 61 -13.34 1.94 -16.64
N PRO A 62 -14.50 1.48 -17.14
CA PRO A 62 -14.86 0.06 -17.17
C PRO A 62 -13.74 -0.86 -17.67
N GLY A 63 -13.42 -1.90 -16.89
CA GLY A 63 -12.41 -2.91 -17.26
C GLY A 63 -10.96 -2.44 -17.19
N ALA A 64 -10.70 -1.18 -16.86
CA ALA A 64 -9.36 -0.60 -16.87
C ALA A 64 -8.49 -1.15 -15.73
N THR A 65 -7.20 -1.29 -16.03
CA THR A 65 -6.18 -1.48 -15.00
C THR A 65 -5.76 -0.13 -14.45
N PHE A 66 -5.77 0.02 -13.14
CA PHE A 66 -5.33 1.23 -12.46
C PHE A 66 -4.37 0.91 -11.31
N ARG A 67 -3.64 1.92 -10.86
CA ARG A 67 -2.69 1.82 -9.76
C ARG A 67 -3.14 2.70 -8.61
N ILE A 68 -2.91 2.22 -7.40
CA ILE A 68 -2.86 3.06 -6.21
C ILE A 68 -1.40 3.19 -5.77
N SER A 69 -1.03 4.39 -5.32
CA SER A 69 0.31 4.72 -4.84
C SER A 69 0.26 5.15 -3.38
N ASP A 70 1.45 5.34 -2.81
CA ASP A 70 1.64 5.93 -1.49
C ASP A 70 0.83 5.24 -0.40
N VAL A 71 0.69 3.91 -0.53
CA VAL A 71 0.12 3.09 0.54
C VAL A 71 1.02 3.26 1.75
N SER A 72 0.49 3.95 2.74
CA SER A 72 1.23 4.47 3.88
C SER A 72 0.34 4.47 5.10
N GLY A 73 0.95 4.56 6.27
CA GLY A 73 0.19 4.49 7.50
C GLY A 73 1.06 4.31 8.72
N ARG A 74 0.35 3.96 9.79
CA ARG A 74 0.88 3.87 11.14
C ARG A 74 0.33 2.64 11.82
N VAL A 75 1.21 1.78 12.35
CA VAL A 75 0.86 0.70 13.25
C VAL A 75 1.27 1.08 14.67
N THR A 76 0.30 1.26 15.56
CA THR A 76 0.54 1.49 16.99
C THR A 76 0.48 0.16 17.72
N LEU A 77 1.58 -0.20 18.38
CA LEU A 77 1.68 -1.40 19.19
C LEU A 77 0.90 -1.22 20.51
N SER A 78 0.21 -2.26 20.95
CA SER A 78 -0.28 -2.29 22.33
C SER A 78 0.89 -2.39 23.31
N PRO A 79 0.71 -2.00 24.59
CA PRO A 79 1.73 -2.19 25.61
C PRO A 79 2.25 -3.63 25.72
N ALA A 80 1.38 -4.62 25.51
CA ALA A 80 1.74 -6.03 25.56
C ALA A 80 2.56 -6.48 24.33
N ALA A 81 2.25 -5.98 23.12
CA ALA A 81 3.08 -6.19 21.94
C ALA A 81 4.47 -5.57 22.11
N HIS A 82 4.54 -4.33 22.61
CA HIS A 82 5.82 -3.67 22.91
C HIS A 82 6.62 -4.45 23.96
N ALA A 83 6.00 -4.85 25.06
CA ALA A 83 6.67 -5.62 26.11
C ALA A 83 7.23 -6.96 25.60
N ASN A 84 6.54 -7.63 24.66
CA ASN A 84 7.07 -8.83 24.00
C ASN A 84 8.37 -8.52 23.25
N LEU A 85 8.37 -7.51 22.38
CA LEU A 85 9.55 -7.14 21.61
C LEU A 85 10.71 -6.75 22.55
N ALA A 86 10.41 -6.01 23.62
CA ALA A 86 11.40 -5.57 24.62
C ALA A 86 11.98 -6.73 25.44
N ALA A 87 11.16 -7.72 25.79
CA ALA A 87 11.64 -8.94 26.44
C ALA A 87 12.61 -9.72 25.52
N GLY A 88 12.46 -9.59 24.19
CA GLY A 88 13.42 -10.09 23.20
C GLY A 88 14.72 -9.29 23.09
N GLY A 89 14.91 -8.25 23.90
CA GLY A 89 16.13 -7.43 23.96
C GLY A 89 16.28 -6.47 22.78
N SER A 90 15.20 -6.17 22.07
CA SER A 90 15.15 -5.06 21.14
C SER A 90 14.84 -3.76 21.89
N ASP A 91 15.19 -2.62 21.30
CA ASP A 91 14.90 -1.26 21.76
C ASP A 91 14.49 -0.33 20.60
N GLY A 92 14.25 -0.90 19.42
CA GLY A 92 13.95 -0.14 18.21
C GLY A 92 13.62 -1.00 16.99
N LEU A 93 13.34 -0.32 15.90
CA LEU A 93 13.15 -0.85 14.56
C LEU A 93 14.27 -0.27 13.67
N ASP A 94 15.08 -1.15 13.08
CA ASP A 94 16.13 -0.77 12.13
C ASP A 94 15.59 -0.56 10.72
N SER A 95 14.73 -1.48 10.28
CA SER A 95 14.07 -1.45 8.98
C SER A 95 12.92 -2.46 8.97
N GLY A 96 12.28 -2.63 7.82
CA GLY A 96 11.26 -3.64 7.67
C GLY A 96 10.35 -3.35 6.50
N PHE A 97 9.36 -4.21 6.34
CA PHE A 97 8.29 -4.02 5.38
C PHE A 97 6.94 -4.27 6.03
N THR A 98 6.05 -3.29 5.89
CA THR A 98 4.65 -3.44 6.19
C THR A 98 3.87 -3.75 4.91
N ALA A 99 3.26 -4.92 4.89
CA ALA A 99 2.31 -5.32 3.87
C ALA A 99 0.88 -4.99 4.34
N ALA A 100 0.48 -3.72 4.16
CA ALA A 100 -0.88 -3.24 4.40
C ALA A 100 -1.71 -3.36 3.11
N PHE A 101 -2.48 -4.44 3.01
CA PHE A 101 -3.18 -4.82 1.79
C PHE A 101 -4.49 -4.03 1.65
N VAL A 102 -4.66 -3.37 0.50
CA VAL A 102 -5.91 -2.72 0.11
C VAL A 102 -6.61 -3.70 -0.82
N GLU A 103 -7.66 -4.35 -0.31
CA GLU A 103 -8.55 -5.17 -1.13
C GLU A 103 -9.67 -4.29 -1.68
N ALA A 104 -10.30 -4.70 -2.78
CA ALA A 104 -11.32 -3.89 -3.41
C ALA A 104 -12.43 -4.73 -4.03
N ALA A 105 -13.67 -4.47 -3.60
CA ALA A 105 -14.86 -4.98 -4.26
C ALA A 105 -15.01 -4.29 -5.63
N ASN A 106 -15.37 -5.06 -6.66
CA ASN A 106 -15.44 -4.61 -8.07
C ASN A 106 -14.12 -4.12 -8.67
N ALA A 107 -12.98 -4.34 -8.01
CA ALA A 107 -11.66 -4.09 -8.59
C ALA A 107 -10.58 -4.97 -7.96
N PRO A 108 -10.63 -6.31 -8.13
CA PRO A 108 -9.68 -7.21 -7.47
C PRO A 108 -8.23 -6.80 -7.73
N ARG A 109 -7.41 -6.90 -6.69
CA ARG A 109 -5.99 -6.61 -6.77
C ARG A 109 -5.27 -7.68 -7.58
N SER A 110 -4.33 -7.26 -8.43
CA SER A 110 -3.49 -8.15 -9.25
C SER A 110 -2.03 -8.18 -8.82
N SER A 111 -1.51 -7.14 -8.18
CA SER A 111 -0.14 -7.12 -7.65
C SER A 111 0.05 -6.15 -6.49
N THR A 112 1.14 -6.34 -5.73
CA THR A 112 1.50 -5.53 -4.57
C THR A 112 3.01 -5.31 -4.50
N VAL A 113 3.40 -4.10 -4.12
CA VAL A 113 4.72 -3.77 -3.59
C VAL A 113 4.50 -3.28 -2.15
N SER A 114 5.14 -3.95 -1.19
CA SER A 114 5.02 -3.62 0.23
C SER A 114 5.59 -2.23 0.53
N ALA A 115 5.07 -1.60 1.59
CA ALA A 115 5.62 -0.35 2.09
C ALA A 115 6.87 -0.63 2.94
N THR A 116 7.81 0.31 2.94
CA THR A 116 9.00 0.24 3.78
C THR A 116 8.70 0.87 5.13
N ASP A 117 9.17 0.24 6.20
CA ASP A 117 9.03 0.78 7.55
C ASP A 117 10.07 1.88 7.81
N VAL A 118 9.68 2.89 8.57
CA VAL A 118 10.56 3.98 8.98
C VAL A 118 11.34 3.53 10.23
N PRO A 119 12.68 3.59 10.22
CA PRO A 119 13.49 3.24 11.38
C PRO A 119 13.15 4.15 12.58
N ALA A 120 13.06 3.56 13.78
CA ALA A 120 12.69 4.29 14.99
C ALA A 120 13.19 3.58 16.25
N MET A 121 13.65 4.34 17.23
CA MET A 121 13.93 3.82 18.58
C MET A 121 12.66 3.87 19.41
N TRP A 122 12.48 2.92 20.33
CA TRP A 122 11.33 2.93 21.22
C TRP A 122 11.48 4.04 22.26
N GLY A 123 10.41 4.81 22.43
CA GLY A 123 10.32 5.86 23.43
C GLY A 123 9.42 5.48 24.60
N PRO A 124 9.15 6.42 25.53
CA PRO A 124 8.17 6.26 26.60
C PRO A 124 6.72 6.26 26.09
N ASP A 125 6.49 6.81 24.90
CA ASP A 125 5.20 6.84 24.22
C ASP A 125 4.81 5.48 23.64
N PRO A 126 3.54 5.29 23.24
CA PRO A 126 3.15 4.10 22.50
C PRO A 126 4.08 3.88 21.31
N VAL A 127 4.62 2.66 21.20
CA VAL A 127 5.54 2.33 20.10
C VAL A 127 4.76 2.35 18.79
N VAL A 128 5.32 3.07 17.83
CA VAL A 128 4.73 3.30 16.52
C VAL A 128 5.68 2.83 15.43
N ILE A 129 5.11 2.13 14.45
CA ILE A 129 5.76 1.77 13.21
C ILE A 129 5.08 2.57 12.10
N ASP A 130 5.75 3.62 11.62
CA ASP A 130 5.31 4.35 10.44
C ASP A 130 5.83 3.63 9.18
N PHE A 131 5.03 3.58 8.12
CA PHE A 131 5.40 2.95 6.85
C PHE A 131 4.93 3.76 5.65
N GLY A 132 5.63 3.62 4.52
CA GLY A 132 5.25 4.31 3.29
C GLY A 132 5.83 3.75 2.01
N GLY A 133 5.35 4.28 0.88
CA GLY A 133 5.85 3.95 -0.46
C GLY A 133 5.26 2.68 -1.08
N GLY A 134 4.30 2.02 -0.43
CA GLY A 134 3.64 0.84 -0.98
C GLY A 134 2.81 1.18 -2.22
N ARG A 135 2.64 0.19 -3.12
CA ARG A 135 1.90 0.35 -4.39
C ARG A 135 1.09 -0.89 -4.70
N GLN A 136 -0.09 -0.73 -5.27
CA GLN A 136 -0.95 -1.86 -5.64
C GLN A 136 -1.60 -1.61 -7.01
N VAL A 137 -1.85 -2.70 -7.74
CA VAL A 137 -2.48 -2.67 -9.06
C VAL A 137 -3.81 -3.41 -8.98
N HIS A 138 -4.84 -2.81 -9.57
CA HIS A 138 -6.21 -3.31 -9.57
C HIS A 138 -6.79 -3.30 -10.99
N LYS A 139 -7.80 -4.13 -11.21
CA LYS A 139 -8.56 -4.14 -12.47
C LYS A 139 -10.04 -3.91 -12.19
N ALA A 140 -10.58 -2.79 -12.67
CA ALA A 140 -11.98 -2.43 -12.48
C ALA A 140 -12.93 -3.41 -13.16
N ALA A 141 -14.12 -3.59 -12.58
CA ALA A 141 -15.24 -4.28 -13.19
C ALA A 141 -15.85 -3.46 -14.35
N ALA A 142 -16.93 -3.96 -14.94
CA ALA A 142 -17.59 -3.33 -16.08
C ALA A 142 -18.38 -2.04 -15.72
N SER A 143 -18.83 -1.90 -14.48
CA SER A 143 -19.57 -0.72 -14.00
C SER A 143 -19.73 -0.75 -12.47
N GLY A 144 -20.22 0.36 -11.91
CA GLY A 144 -20.58 0.45 -10.50
C GLY A 144 -19.60 1.29 -9.69
N THR A 145 -19.28 0.83 -8.48
CA THR A 145 -18.40 1.53 -7.54
C THR A 145 -17.39 0.55 -6.98
N VAL A 146 -16.13 0.98 -6.92
CA VAL A 146 -15.06 0.32 -6.20
C VAL A 146 -15.13 0.74 -4.75
N THR A 147 -15.26 -0.25 -3.87
CA THR A 147 -15.16 -0.06 -2.42
C THR A 147 -13.89 -0.73 -1.95
N PHE A 148 -13.00 0.05 -1.34
CA PHE A 148 -11.71 -0.43 -0.84
C PHE A 148 -11.83 -0.84 0.63
N HIS A 149 -11.08 -1.87 1.02
CA HIS A 149 -11.08 -2.44 2.36
C HIS A 149 -9.65 -2.77 2.82
N ALA A 150 -9.36 -2.52 4.09
CA ALA A 150 -8.12 -2.92 4.74
C ALA A 150 -8.29 -4.31 5.39
N ASP A 151 -8.10 -5.37 4.60
CA ASP A 151 -8.46 -6.72 5.03
C ASP A 151 -7.29 -7.53 5.59
N ARG A 152 -6.05 -7.19 5.21
CA ARG A 152 -4.86 -7.96 5.63
C ARG A 152 -3.71 -7.04 6.00
N LEU A 153 -3.02 -7.42 7.06
CA LEU A 153 -1.81 -6.78 7.55
C LEU A 153 -0.76 -7.84 7.86
N ALA A 154 0.45 -7.63 7.37
CA ALA A 154 1.62 -8.39 7.79
C ALA A 154 2.80 -7.44 7.98
N LEU A 155 3.61 -7.73 8.99
CA LEU A 155 4.82 -6.98 9.32
C LEU A 155 6.01 -7.90 9.17
N ILE A 156 7.01 -7.48 8.42
CA ILE A 156 8.33 -8.14 8.35
C ILE A 156 9.30 -7.16 8.99
N LEU A 157 9.53 -7.34 10.29
CA LEU A 157 10.31 -6.39 11.08
C LEU A 157 11.79 -6.73 11.01
N SER A 158 12.65 -5.72 10.99
CA SER A 158 14.06 -5.83 11.34
C SER A 158 14.27 -4.98 12.58
N LEU A 159 14.41 -5.64 13.73
CA LEU A 159 14.44 -5.00 15.04
C LEU A 159 15.86 -4.58 15.41
N HIS A 160 16.02 -3.34 15.88
CA HIS A 160 17.27 -2.86 16.45
C HIS A 160 17.49 -3.55 17.80
N ARG A 161 18.73 -3.98 18.04
CA ARG A 161 19.18 -4.52 19.32
C ARG A 161 20.52 -3.87 19.70
N PRO A 162 20.73 -3.47 20.97
CA PRO A 162 21.98 -2.86 21.40
C PRO A 162 23.23 -3.74 21.21
N ASP A 163 23.04 -5.06 21.20
CA ASP A 163 24.12 -6.04 21.00
C ASP A 163 24.45 -6.28 19.51
N GLY A 164 23.72 -5.64 18.59
CA GLY A 164 23.87 -5.81 17.15
C GLY A 164 23.42 -7.18 16.63
N ALA A 165 22.80 -8.02 17.46
CA ALA A 165 22.31 -9.31 17.02
C ALA A 165 21.09 -9.13 16.10
N PRO A 166 21.02 -9.86 14.97
CA PRO A 166 19.87 -9.77 14.09
C PRO A 166 18.62 -10.25 14.82
N SER A 167 17.52 -9.51 14.64
CA SER A 167 16.20 -9.88 15.13
C SER A 167 15.16 -9.38 14.15
N GLY A 168 14.11 -10.17 13.91
CA GLY A 168 13.14 -9.81 12.89
C GLY A 168 12.01 -10.81 12.73
N PRO A 169 10.96 -10.70 13.57
CA PRO A 169 9.79 -11.56 13.42
C PRO A 169 8.98 -11.17 12.19
N THR A 170 8.44 -12.19 11.51
CA THR A 170 7.28 -12.00 10.64
C THR A 170 6.03 -12.10 11.50
N VAL A 171 5.27 -11.02 11.54
CA VAL A 171 4.02 -10.91 12.30
C VAL A 171 2.86 -10.89 11.32
N VAL A 172 1.97 -11.87 11.44
CA VAL A 172 0.75 -11.94 10.63
C VAL A 172 -0.43 -11.48 11.48
N CYS A 173 -1.23 -10.59 10.91
CA CYS A 173 -2.33 -9.95 11.61
C CYS A 173 -3.66 -10.16 10.90
N THR A 174 -4.71 -10.36 11.68
CA THR A 174 -6.09 -10.46 11.20
C THR A 174 -6.90 -9.29 11.73
N PRO A 175 -7.75 -8.64 10.92
CA PRO A 175 -8.64 -7.60 11.42
C PRO A 175 -9.51 -8.16 12.56
N ALA A 176 -9.67 -7.39 13.63
CA ALA A 176 -10.67 -7.67 14.65
C ALA A 176 -12.08 -7.70 14.01
N SER A 177 -12.96 -8.56 14.52
CA SER A 177 -14.31 -8.72 13.99
C SER A 177 -15.21 -7.52 14.32
N GLY A 178 -16.19 -7.24 13.45
CA GLY A 178 -17.23 -6.24 13.70
C GLY A 178 -16.82 -4.77 13.49
N GLN A 179 -15.60 -4.50 13.02
CA GLN A 179 -15.18 -3.14 12.64
C GLN A 179 -15.45 -2.86 11.15
N ASN A 180 -15.56 -1.57 10.80
CA ASN A 180 -15.62 -1.13 9.41
C ASN A 180 -14.20 -0.97 8.85
N THR A 181 -13.78 -1.85 7.95
CA THR A 181 -12.46 -1.79 7.29
C THR A 181 -12.47 -0.94 6.01
N GLY A 182 -13.59 -0.31 5.66
CA GLY A 182 -13.76 0.46 4.45
C GLY A 182 -12.94 1.75 4.43
N PHE A 183 -12.34 2.05 3.28
CA PHE A 183 -11.76 3.38 3.03
C PHE A 183 -12.84 4.35 2.55
N ALA A 184 -12.63 5.63 2.83
CA ALA A 184 -13.40 6.73 2.25
C ALA A 184 -12.48 7.69 1.47
N PRO A 185 -12.97 8.29 0.36
CA PRO A 185 -14.27 8.05 -0.28
C PRO A 185 -14.34 6.70 -1.03
N THR A 186 -15.46 6.37 -1.66
CA THR A 186 -15.55 5.27 -2.64
C THR A 186 -15.24 5.78 -4.04
N MET A 187 -14.78 4.91 -4.95
CA MET A 187 -14.37 5.31 -6.29
C MET A 187 -15.35 4.83 -7.38
N PRO A 188 -16.01 5.71 -8.15
CA PRO A 188 -16.89 5.30 -9.25
C PRO A 188 -16.14 4.59 -10.39
N ILE A 189 -16.87 3.73 -11.10
CA ILE A 189 -16.49 3.13 -12.39
C ILE A 189 -17.37 3.77 -13.47
N GLY A 190 -16.79 4.68 -14.25
CA GLY A 190 -17.52 5.50 -15.23
C GLY A 190 -16.61 6.13 -16.27
#